data_AF-A0A3P8WJR0-F1
#
_entry.id   AF-A0A3P8WJR0-F1
#
_cell.length_a   1.000
_cell.length_b   1.000
_cell.length_c   1.000
_cell.angle_alpha   90.00
_cell.angle_beta   90.00
_cell.angle_gamma   90.00
#
_symmetry.space_group_name_H-M   'P 1'
#
loop_
_entity.id
_entity.type
_entity.pdbx_description
1 polymer ?
#
loop_
_entity_poly.entity_id
_entity_poly.type
_entity_poly.pdbx_seq_one_letter_code
_entity_poly.pdbx_strand_id
1 'polypeptide(L)'
;LYRIPFKIGQPKKQIVSKTDQTKKLHKDMKKSTEADLAMSKAAVKISADLLSNPLCEQDQAFLESMTALDTAMKRMDSFNQEKVILFSQSVLWITSGWLGV
;
A
#
# COMPACT_ATOMS: atom_id res chain seq x y z
N LEU A 1 -48.94 16.24 -4.16
CA LEU A 1 -47.87 15.19 -4.25
C LEU A 1 -46.97 15.51 -5.43
N TYR A 2 -45.79 16.08 -5.19
CA TYR A 2 -44.81 16.33 -6.25
C TYR A 2 -44.04 15.03 -6.52
N ARG A 3 -44.30 14.39 -7.66
CA ARG A 3 -43.60 13.18 -8.10
C ARG A 3 -42.37 13.61 -8.89
N ILE A 4 -41.17 13.40 -8.35
CA ILE A 4 -39.91 13.67 -9.04
C ILE A 4 -39.80 12.67 -10.22
N PRO A 5 -39.67 13.12 -11.47
CA PRO A 5 -39.54 12.22 -12.60
C PRO A 5 -38.12 11.63 -12.63
N PHE A 6 -38.00 10.32 -12.36
CA PHE A 6 -36.76 9.58 -12.56
C PHE A 6 -36.56 9.33 -14.06
N LYS A 7 -35.52 9.95 -14.68
CA LYS A 7 -35.20 9.77 -16.11
C LYS A 7 -34.54 8.40 -16.34
N ILE A 8 -35.33 7.43 -16.78
CA ILE A 8 -34.90 6.08 -17.14
C ILE A 8 -34.08 6.15 -18.43
N GLY A 9 -32.74 6.15 -18.33
CA GLY A 9 -31.83 6.17 -19.48
C GLY A 9 -30.46 6.80 -19.23
N GLN A 10 -30.36 7.76 -18.31
CA GLN A 10 -29.10 8.36 -17.89
C GLN A 10 -28.25 7.55 -16.87
N PRO A 11 -28.79 6.64 -16.02
CA PRO A 11 -27.98 5.99 -14.98
C PRO A 11 -26.88 5.07 -15.55
N LYS A 12 -27.11 4.40 -16.69
CA LYS A 12 -26.22 3.34 -17.18
C LYS A 12 -24.84 3.84 -17.61
N LYS A 13 -24.75 4.98 -18.34
CA LYS A 13 -23.45 5.57 -18.73
C LYS A 13 -22.64 6.03 -17.51
N GLN A 14 -23.32 6.60 -16.51
CA GLN A 14 -22.68 7.12 -15.30
C GLN A 14 -22.21 6.00 -14.36
N ILE A 15 -22.96 4.89 -14.28
CA ILE A 15 -22.55 3.68 -13.56
C ILE A 15 -21.31 3.07 -14.20
N VAL A 16 -21.30 2.87 -15.53
CA VAL A 16 -20.16 2.31 -16.26
C VAL A 16 -18.90 3.16 -16.06
N SER A 17 -18.99 4.49 -16.23
CA SER A 17 -17.83 5.37 -16.03
C SER A 17 -17.29 5.32 -14.61
N LYS A 18 -18.16 5.19 -13.61
CA LYS A 18 -17.76 5.14 -12.20
C LYS A 18 -17.11 3.80 -11.86
N THR A 19 -17.64 2.69 -12.38
CA THR A 19 -17.03 1.36 -12.22
C THR A 19 -15.63 1.29 -12.81
N ASP A 20 -15.40 1.87 -14.00
CA ASP A 20 -14.09 1.87 -14.64
C ASP A 20 -13.07 2.73 -13.89
N GLN A 21 -13.49 3.90 -13.37
CA GLN A 21 -12.66 4.72 -12.50
C GLN A 21 -12.26 3.98 -11.21
N THR A 22 -13.18 3.27 -10.56
CA THR A 22 -12.87 2.49 -9.35
C THR A 22 -11.91 1.34 -9.62
N LYS A 23 -12.07 0.63 -10.75
CA LYS A 23 -11.11 -0.42 -11.17
C LYS A 23 -9.71 0.14 -11.40
N LYS A 24 -9.62 1.30 -12.07
CA LYS A 24 -8.34 1.98 -12.30
C LYS A 24 -7.71 2.40 -10.97
N LEU A 25 -8.47 3.04 -10.08
CA LEU A 25 -7.98 3.46 -8.77
C LEU A 25 -7.49 2.27 -7.93
N HIS A 26 -8.22 1.16 -7.90
CA HIS A 26 -7.80 -0.06 -7.21
C HIS A 26 -6.47 -0.60 -7.77
N LYS A 27 -6.33 -0.65 -9.10
CA LYS A 27 -5.09 -1.09 -9.77
C LYS A 27 -3.91 -0.18 -9.44
N ASP A 28 -4.11 1.13 -9.54
CA ASP A 28 -3.07 2.13 -9.31
C ASP A 28 -2.64 2.12 -7.83
N MET A 29 -3.59 2.00 -6.90
CA MET A 29 -3.31 1.89 -5.47
C MET A 29 -2.55 0.60 -5.14
N LYS A 30 -2.99 -0.55 -5.65
CA LYS A 30 -2.28 -1.82 -5.50
C LYS A 30 -0.83 -1.71 -6.00
N LYS A 31 -0.64 -1.13 -7.19
CA LYS A 31 0.70 -0.95 -7.77
C LYS A 31 1.59 -0.05 -6.90
N SER A 32 1.05 1.05 -6.36
CA SER A 32 1.80 1.92 -5.45
C SER A 32 2.21 1.18 -4.19
N THR A 33 1.30 0.42 -3.57
CA THR A 33 1.61 -0.33 -2.34
C THR A 33 2.64 -1.43 -2.56
N GLU A 34 2.62 -2.09 -3.74
CA GLU A 34 3.62 -3.09 -4.11
C GLU A 34 5.00 -2.45 -4.34
N ALA A 35 5.03 -1.26 -4.97
CA ALA A 35 6.27 -0.51 -5.16
C ALA A 35 6.88 -0.06 -3.82
N ASP A 36 6.06 0.48 -2.91
CA ASP A 36 6.48 0.87 -1.56
C ASP A 36 7.09 -0.32 -0.80
N LEU A 37 6.44 -1.48 -0.85
CA LEU A 37 6.92 -2.71 -0.20
C LEU A 37 8.22 -3.24 -0.82
N ALA A 38 8.35 -3.20 -2.15
CA ALA A 38 9.58 -3.62 -2.81
C ALA A 38 10.76 -2.69 -2.44
N MET A 39 10.51 -1.38 -2.38
CA MET A 39 11.50 -0.39 -2.01
C MET A 39 11.94 -0.53 -0.54
N SER A 40 11.01 -0.73 0.40
CA SER A 40 11.38 -0.93 1.81
C SER A 40 12.18 -2.21 2.03
N LYS A 41 11.82 -3.32 1.36
CA LYS A 41 12.61 -4.56 1.40
C LYS A 41 14.02 -4.38 0.86
N ALA A 42 14.17 -3.64 -0.24
CA ALA A 42 15.49 -3.32 -0.78
C ALA A 42 16.30 -2.47 0.20
N ALA A 43 15.68 -1.48 0.84
CA ALA A 43 16.35 -0.64 1.82
C ALA A 43 16.80 -1.42 3.07
N VAL A 44 15.95 -2.33 3.58
CA VAL A 44 16.31 -3.27 4.66
C VAL A 44 17.48 -4.16 4.25
N LYS A 45 17.48 -4.64 3.00
CA LYS A 45 18.57 -5.48 2.51
C LYS A 45 19.89 -4.71 2.45
N ILE A 46 19.87 -3.48 1.95
CA ILE A 46 21.05 -2.61 1.89
C ILE A 46 21.58 -2.33 3.31
N SER A 47 20.70 -1.97 4.27
CA SER A 47 21.13 -1.70 5.65
C SER A 47 21.72 -2.94 6.32
N ALA A 48 21.13 -4.11 6.10
CA ALA A 48 21.64 -5.38 6.63
C ALA A 48 23.00 -5.75 6.01
N ASP A 49 23.17 -5.57 4.70
CA ASP A 49 24.43 -5.87 4.01
C ASP A 49 25.55 -4.94 4.49
N LEU A 50 25.25 -3.65 4.74
CA LEU A 50 26.19 -2.71 5.34
C LEU A 50 26.57 -3.09 6.78
N LEU A 51 25.62 -3.51 7.61
CA LEU A 51 25.88 -3.98 8.97
C LEU A 51 26.72 -5.27 9.00
N SER A 52 26.56 -6.14 8.01
CA SER A 52 27.35 -7.38 7.90
C SER A 52 28.78 -7.16 7.42
N ASN A 53 29.14 -5.94 7.00
CA ASN A 53 30.46 -5.63 6.51
C ASN A 53 31.43 -5.46 7.70
N PRO A 54 32.58 -6.16 7.75
CA PRO A 54 33.57 -6.00 8.82
C PRO A 54 34.09 -4.57 9.00
N LEU A 55 34.06 -3.74 7.95
CA LEU A 55 34.42 -2.33 8.04
C LEU A 55 33.41 -1.51 8.85
N CYS A 56 32.16 -1.98 8.92
CA CYS A 56 31.12 -1.34 9.70
C CYS A 56 31.40 -1.46 11.21
N GLU A 57 31.88 -2.63 11.64
CA GLU A 57 32.20 -2.92 13.04
C GLU A 57 33.45 -2.16 13.54
N GLN A 58 34.30 -1.66 12.63
CA GLN A 58 35.55 -0.98 12.98
C GLN A 58 35.34 0.47 13.43
N ASP A 59 34.27 1.12 13.00
CA ASP A 59 33.95 2.49 13.37
C ASP A 59 32.63 2.53 14.15
N GLN A 60 32.72 2.85 15.43
CA GLN A 60 31.58 2.85 16.34
C GLN A 60 30.47 3.83 15.91
N ALA A 61 30.82 5.02 15.44
CA ALA A 61 29.84 6.03 15.04
C ALA A 61 29.12 5.62 13.74
N PHE A 62 29.85 4.98 12.82
CA PHE A 62 29.27 4.41 11.62
C PHE A 62 28.37 3.21 11.95
N LEU A 63 28.80 2.30 12.82
CA LEU A 63 28.01 1.16 13.28
C LEU A 63 26.67 1.59 13.91
N GLU A 64 26.71 2.59 14.80
CA GLU A 64 25.51 3.15 15.43
C GLU A 64 24.56 3.75 14.39
N SER A 65 25.12 4.50 13.43
CA SER A 65 24.35 5.10 12.33
C SER A 65 23.68 4.05 11.43
N MET A 66 24.42 2.99 11.08
CA MET A 66 23.90 1.89 10.27
C MET A 66 22.86 1.06 11.02
N THR A 67 23.01 0.89 12.34
CA THR A 67 22.02 0.21 13.19
C THR A 67 20.73 1.02 13.28
N ALA A 68 20.84 2.34 13.44
CA ALA A 68 19.70 3.25 13.43
C ALA A 68 18.99 3.23 12.07
N LEU A 69 19.75 3.25 10.97
CA LEU A 69 19.22 3.13 9.61
C LEU A 69 18.47 1.80 9.41
N ASP A 70 19.08 0.67 9.78
CA ASP A 70 18.46 -0.66 9.67
C ASP A 70 17.15 -0.74 10.46
N THR A 71 17.15 -0.22 11.69
CA THR A 71 15.95 -0.14 12.52
C THR A 71 14.85 0.69 11.85
N ALA A 72 15.21 1.85 11.28
CA ALA A 72 14.27 2.71 10.57
C ALA A 72 13.71 2.02 9.32
N MET A 73 14.55 1.31 8.55
CA MET A 73 14.13 0.62 7.33
C MET A 73 13.22 -0.57 7.66
N LYS A 74 13.49 -1.32 8.73
CA LYS A 74 12.60 -2.40 9.20
C LYS A 74 11.24 -1.88 9.64
N ARG A 75 11.20 -0.72 10.33
CA ARG A 75 9.93 -0.05 10.67
C ARG A 75 9.17 0.40 9.44
N MET A 76 9.87 0.95 8.45
CA MET A 76 9.27 1.32 7.16
C MET A 76 8.68 0.09 6.45
N ASP A 77 9.40 -1.03 6.44
CA ASP A 77 8.91 -2.27 5.83
C ASP A 77 7.67 -2.80 6.56
N SER A 78 7.66 -2.82 7.89
CA SER A 78 6.49 -3.20 8.69
C SER A 78 5.28 -2.32 8.38
N PHE A 79 5.49 -0.99 8.34
CA PHE A 79 4.44 -0.04 8.01
C PHE A 79 3.86 -0.29 6.60
N ASN A 80 4.73 -0.56 5.61
CA ASN A 80 4.29 -0.85 4.25
C ASN A 80 3.55 -2.19 4.15
N GLN A 81 3.94 -3.21 4.93
CA GLN A 81 3.21 -4.47 5.03
C GLN A 81 1.81 -4.26 5.62
N GLU A 82 1.70 -3.50 6.71
CA GLU A 82 0.41 -3.16 7.33
C GLU A 82 -0.50 -2.41 6.36
N LYS A 83 0.05 -1.45 5.60
CA LYS A 83 -0.68 -0.71 4.57
C LYS A 83 -1.27 -1.66 3.50
N VAL A 84 -0.53 -2.68 3.07
CA VAL A 84 -1.01 -3.70 2.12
C VAL A 84 -2.14 -4.54 2.74
N ILE A 85 -2.02 -4.92 4.01
CA ILE A 85 -3.02 -5.69 4.74
C ILE A 85 -4.32 -4.89 4.85
N LEU A 86 -4.26 -3.63 5.31
CA LEU A 86 -5.41 -2.76 5.46
C LEU A 86 -6.12 -2.52 4.12
N PHE A 87 -5.36 -2.32 3.04
CA PHE A 87 -5.94 -2.20 1.70
C PHE A 87 -6.70 -3.48 1.32
N SER A 88 -6.07 -4.65 1.46
CA SER A 88 -6.68 -5.94 1.12
C SER A 88 -7.93 -6.22 1.95
N GLN A 89 -7.90 -5.91 3.25
CA GLN A 89 -9.05 -6.00 4.14
C GLN A 89 -10.17 -5.06 3.69
N SER A 90 -9.87 -3.78 3.40
CA SER A 90 -10.89 -2.82 2.98
C SER A 90 -11.61 -3.27 1.70
N VAL A 91 -10.87 -3.84 0.74
CA VAL A 91 -11.46 -4.42 -0.47
C VAL A 91 -12.36 -5.60 -0.11
N LEU A 92 -11.91 -6.49 0.78
CA LEU A 92 -12.71 -7.62 1.25
C LEU A 92 -14.03 -7.15 1.89
N TRP A 93 -13.97 -6.23 2.87
CA TRP A 93 -15.15 -5.68 3.56
C TRP A 93 -16.16 -5.04 2.61
N ILE A 94 -15.66 -4.31 1.61
CA ILE A 94 -16.52 -3.72 0.58
C ILE A 94 -17.15 -4.84 -0.25
N THR A 95 -16.37 -5.83 -0.72
CA THR A 95 -16.92 -6.91 -1.53
C THR A 95 -17.90 -7.82 -0.78
N SER A 96 -17.64 -8.13 0.50
CA SER A 96 -18.53 -8.95 1.33
C SER A 96 -19.82 -8.20 1.68
N GLY A 97 -19.70 -6.91 2.05
CA GLY A 97 -20.87 -6.05 2.30
C GLY A 97 -21.78 -5.87 1.08
N TRP A 98 -21.21 -5.88 -0.14
CA TRP A 98 -21.99 -5.89 -1.38
C TRP A 98 -22.63 -7.25 -1.68
N LEU A 99 -21.98 -8.35 -1.29
CA LEU A 99 -22.49 -9.71 -1.50
C LEU A 99 -23.47 -10.17 -0.39
N GLY A 100 -23.62 -9.40 0.69
CA GLY A 100 -24.54 -9.70 1.78
C GLY A 100 -24.15 -10.93 2.62
N VAL A 101 -22.86 -11.28 2.62
CA VAL A 101 -22.23 -12.36 3.42
C VAL A 101 -21.40 -11.77 4.55
#